data_AF-D1QSQ1-F1
#
_entry.id   AF-D1QSQ1-F1
#
_cell.length_a   1.000
_cell.length_b   1.000
_cell.length_c   1.000
_cell.angle_alpha   90.00
_cell.angle_beta   90.00
_cell.angle_gamma   90.00
#
_symmetry.space_group_name_H-M   'P 1'
#
loop_
_entity.id
_entity.type
_entity.pdbx_description
1 polymer ?
#
loop_
_entity_poly.entity_id
_entity_poly.type
_entity_poly.pdbx_seq_one_letter_code
_entity_poly.pdbx_strand_id
1 'polypeptide(L)'
;MKKLPMISIVSLPLSIVTDVSQYFFQDWEFAKWIGIAVILDTILGVVKHLLHKDVSSESFFSKFGKKIAVYLVLLILSNILTNYTVQGSLIGTTQWMGSYLCVFMMVRETFSIVENLQAIYPILPTSFVRRLKDFNDKGEYIKKD
;
A
#
# COMPACT_ATOMS: atom_id res chain seq x y z
N MET A 1 13.12 8.01 51.02
CA MET A 1 12.51 8.29 49.71
C MET A 1 12.65 7.04 48.85
N LYS A 2 11.54 6.32 48.60
CA LYS A 2 11.54 5.06 47.84
C LYS A 2 11.98 5.34 46.40
N LYS A 3 13.05 4.69 45.94
CA LYS A 3 13.47 4.71 44.54
C LYS A 3 12.37 4.04 43.72
N LEU A 4 11.47 4.83 43.13
CA LEU A 4 10.58 4.35 42.09
C LEU A 4 11.47 3.76 40.99
N PRO A 5 11.27 2.50 40.59
CA PRO A 5 12.11 1.90 39.57
C PRO A 5 11.91 2.70 38.29
N MET A 6 13.02 3.17 37.71
CA MET A 6 13.09 3.88 36.43
C MET A 6 12.27 3.21 35.31
N ILE A 7 12.05 1.90 35.46
CA ILE A 7 11.19 1.04 34.63
C ILE A 7 9.74 1.55 34.57
N SER A 8 9.18 2.06 35.67
CA SER A 8 7.76 2.46 35.74
C SER A 8 7.47 3.81 35.07
N ILE A 9 8.47 4.69 34.97
CA ILE A 9 8.34 6.01 34.32
C ILE A 9 8.48 5.88 32.81
N VAL A 10 9.25 4.88 32.34
CA VAL A 10 9.40 4.59 30.91
C VAL A 10 8.26 3.70 30.40
N SER A 11 7.73 2.78 31.22
CA SER A 11 6.67 1.85 30.79
C SER A 11 5.31 2.51 30.56
N LEU A 12 4.98 3.58 31.29
CA LEU A 12 3.73 4.34 31.16
C LEU A 12 3.57 5.04 29.80
N PRO A 13 4.50 5.90 29.37
CA PRO A 13 4.42 6.52 28.04
C PRO A 13 4.58 5.47 26.93
N LEU A 14 5.38 4.43 27.14
CA LEU A 14 5.50 3.34 26.16
C LEU A 14 4.18 2.59 26.00
N SER A 15 3.44 2.32 27.07
CA SER A 15 2.12 1.64 27.01
C SER A 15 1.08 2.48 26.28
N ILE A 16 1.05 3.80 26.55
CA ILE A 16 0.13 4.73 25.86
C ILE A 16 0.49 4.80 24.36
N VAL A 17 1.78 4.85 24.02
CA VAL A 17 2.23 4.85 22.63
C VAL A 17 1.90 3.51 21.94
N THR A 18 2.04 2.37 22.62
CA THR A 18 1.68 1.07 22.05
C THR A 18 0.17 0.88 21.88
N ASP A 19 -0.63 1.39 22.81
CA ASP A 19 -2.10 1.34 22.73
C ASP A 19 -2.59 2.21 21.57
N VAL A 20 -2.05 3.42 21.42
CA VAL A 20 -2.38 4.29 20.29
C VAL A 20 -1.84 3.73 18.97
N SER A 21 -0.65 3.12 18.97
CA SER A 21 -0.10 2.49 17.77
C SER A 21 -0.93 1.32 17.29
N GLN A 22 -1.54 0.54 18.19
CA GLN A 22 -2.47 -0.54 17.82
C GLN A 22 -3.69 -0.01 17.06
N TYR A 23 -4.21 1.18 17.43
CA TYR A 23 -5.30 1.83 16.69
C TYR A 23 -4.88 2.32 15.31
N PHE A 24 -3.63 2.74 15.13
CA PHE A 24 -3.15 3.21 13.82
C PHE A 24 -2.67 2.07 12.92
N PHE A 25 -1.97 1.06 13.45
CA PHE A 25 -1.33 0.04 12.62
C PHE A 25 -0.91 -1.22 13.39
N GLN A 26 -1.55 -2.36 13.10
CA GLN A 26 -1.20 -3.65 13.71
C GLN A 26 -0.34 -4.55 12.82
N ASP A 27 -0.42 -4.40 11.49
CA ASP A 27 0.30 -5.26 10.54
C ASP A 27 1.55 -4.57 9.95
N TRP A 28 2.62 -4.54 10.75
CA TRP A 28 3.92 -4.01 10.32
C TRP A 28 4.60 -4.89 9.28
N GLU A 29 4.22 -6.17 9.17
CA GLU A 29 4.78 -7.06 8.15
C GLU A 29 4.27 -6.68 6.77
N PHE A 30 2.96 -6.49 6.62
CA PHE A 30 2.38 -6.02 5.38
C PHE A 30 2.92 -4.65 4.97
N ALA A 31 3.05 -3.70 5.92
CA ALA A 31 3.60 -2.37 5.66
C ALA A 31 5.01 -2.43 5.04
N LYS A 32 5.88 -3.32 5.54
CA LYS A 32 7.22 -3.52 5.00
C LYS A 32 7.17 -4.01 3.55
N TRP A 33 6.32 -5.00 3.27
CA TRP A 33 6.22 -5.59 1.93
C TRP A 33 5.66 -4.61 0.89
N ILE A 34 4.55 -3.93 1.21
CA ILE A 34 3.99 -2.92 0.30
C ILE A 34 4.94 -1.74 0.12
N GLY A 35 5.67 -1.35 1.17
CA GLY A 35 6.72 -0.33 1.09
C GLY A 35 7.84 -0.70 0.12
N ILE A 36 8.35 -1.93 0.20
CA ILE A 36 9.36 -2.44 -0.75
C ILE A 36 8.81 -2.44 -2.18
N ALA A 37 7.57 -2.88 -2.38
CA ALA A 37 6.94 -2.91 -3.70
C ALA A 37 6.81 -1.50 -4.31
N VAL A 38 6.37 -0.51 -3.52
CA VAL A 38 6.27 0.89 -3.95
C VAL A 38 7.63 1.49 -4.29
N ILE A 39 8.68 1.19 -3.51
CA ILE A 39 10.05 1.64 -3.81
C ILE A 39 10.52 1.04 -5.14
N LEU A 40 10.31 -0.26 -5.35
CA LEU A 40 10.69 -0.95 -6.57
C LEU A 40 9.96 -0.37 -7.79
N ASP A 41 8.65 -0.13 -7.67
CA ASP A 41 7.85 0.54 -8.70
C ASP A 41 8.39 1.93 -9.04
N THR A 42 8.77 2.69 -8.02
CA THR A 42 9.32 4.05 -8.18
C THR A 42 10.65 4.01 -8.93
N ILE A 43 11.55 3.08 -8.58
CA ILE A 43 12.82 2.91 -9.27
C ILE A 43 12.60 2.55 -10.74
N LEU A 44 11.71 1.59 -11.03
CA LEU A 44 11.38 1.22 -12.41
C LEU A 44 10.73 2.37 -13.18
N GLY A 45 9.83 3.13 -12.55
CA GLY A 45 9.23 4.33 -13.12
C GLY A 45 10.26 5.38 -13.48
N VAL A 46 11.25 5.63 -12.60
CA VAL A 46 12.37 6.54 -12.86
C VAL A 46 13.22 6.03 -14.03
N VAL A 47 13.62 4.76 -14.02
CA VAL A 47 14.41 4.16 -15.12
C VAL A 47 13.69 4.27 -16.46
N LYS A 48 12.40 3.96 -16.50
CA LYS A 48 11.54 4.13 -17.69
C LYS A 48 11.55 5.56 -18.21
N HIS A 49 11.35 6.55 -17.32
CA HIS A 49 11.35 7.96 -17.68
C HIS A 49 12.72 8.45 -18.18
N LEU A 50 13.82 7.97 -17.57
CA LEU A 50 15.18 8.26 -18.03
C LEU A 50 15.44 7.71 -19.44
N LEU A 51 14.96 6.49 -19.74
CA LEU A 51 15.09 5.89 -21.07
C LEU A 51 14.26 6.60 -22.15
N HIS A 52 13.06 7.08 -21.80
CA HIS A 52 12.16 7.75 -22.75
C HIS A 52 12.42 9.26 -22.91
N LYS A 53 13.38 9.84 -22.16
CA LYS A 53 13.76 11.27 -22.23
C LYS A 53 12.64 12.29 -21.94
N ASP A 54 11.49 11.86 -21.41
CA ASP A 54 10.40 12.72 -20.98
C ASP A 54 10.55 13.07 -19.50
N VAL A 55 11.31 14.14 -19.23
CA VAL A 55 11.61 14.60 -17.88
C VAL A 55 10.56 15.61 -17.42
N SER A 56 9.45 15.11 -16.86
CA SER A 56 8.58 15.89 -15.98
C SER A 56 8.59 15.25 -14.59
N SER A 57 9.53 15.68 -13.75
CA SER A 57 9.68 15.22 -12.37
C SER A 57 8.46 15.60 -11.52
N GLU A 58 7.85 16.76 -11.76
CA GLU A 58 6.70 17.26 -10.99
C GLU A 58 5.45 16.37 -11.16
N SER A 59 5.18 15.90 -12.37
CA SER A 59 4.09 14.96 -12.65
C SER A 59 4.33 13.59 -11.99
N PHE A 60 5.58 13.12 -11.97
CA PHE A 60 5.97 11.87 -11.33
C PHE A 60 5.79 11.94 -9.80
N PHE A 61 6.32 12.97 -9.14
CA PHE A 61 6.21 13.15 -7.70
C PHE A 61 4.76 13.35 -7.24
N SER A 62 3.94 14.08 -8.01
CA SER A 62 2.51 14.25 -7.71
C SER A 62 1.76 12.90 -7.75
N LYS A 63 2.03 12.05 -8.74
CA LYS A 63 1.43 10.71 -8.85
C LYS A 63 1.90 9.79 -7.73
N PHE A 64 3.20 9.80 -7.42
CA PHE A 64 3.78 9.02 -6.33
C PHE A 64 3.21 9.44 -4.96
N GLY A 65 3.15 10.74 -4.67
CA GLY A 65 2.58 11.26 -3.43
C GLY A 65 1.11 10.89 -3.25
N LYS A 66 0.31 10.97 -4.32
CA LYS A 66 -1.09 10.50 -4.30
C LYS A 66 -1.19 9.01 -4.02
N LYS A 67 -0.33 8.19 -4.64
CA LYS A 67 -0.29 6.72 -4.41
C LYS A 67 -0.02 6.40 -2.93
N ILE A 68 1.01 7.04 -2.34
CA ILE A 68 1.33 6.89 -0.91
C ILE A 68 0.15 7.29 -0.04
N ALA A 69 -0.45 8.46 -0.28
CA ALA A 69 -1.56 8.96 0.53
C ALA A 69 -2.76 7.99 0.50
N VAL A 70 -3.11 7.46 -0.69
CA VAL A 70 -4.19 6.47 -0.84
C VAL A 70 -3.87 5.18 -0.09
N TYR A 71 -2.65 4.66 -0.19
CA TYR A 71 -2.27 3.43 0.50
C TYR A 71 -2.25 3.61 2.02
N LEU A 72 -1.80 4.76 2.54
CA LEU A 72 -1.88 5.06 3.97
C LEU A 72 -3.34 5.03 4.48
N VAL A 73 -4.27 5.61 3.73
CA VAL A 73 -5.70 5.58 4.09
C VAL A 73 -6.26 4.15 4.04
N LEU A 74 -5.94 3.38 2.98
CA LEU A 74 -6.40 2.00 2.84
C LEU A 74 -5.82 1.08 3.92
N LEU A 75 -4.59 1.32 4.35
CA LEU A 75 -3.95 0.60 5.44
C LEU A 75 -4.66 0.85 6.77
N ILE A 76 -4.95 2.12 7.10
CA ILE A 76 -5.73 2.47 8.30
C ILE A 76 -7.12 1.83 8.22
N LEU A 77 -7.78 1.86 7.06
CA LEU A 77 -9.08 1.25 6.86
C LEU A 77 -9.04 -0.28 7.05
N SER A 78 -8.02 -0.95 6.52
CA SER A 78 -7.80 -2.38 6.73
C SER A 78 -7.61 -2.71 8.22
N ASN A 79 -6.88 -1.87 8.95
CA ASN A 79 -6.70 -2.03 10.40
C ASN A 79 -8.03 -1.89 11.15
N ILE A 80 -8.84 -0.89 10.80
CA ILE A 80 -10.18 -0.69 11.39
C ILE A 80 -11.06 -1.90 11.12
N LEU A 81 -11.11 -2.41 9.89
CA LEU A 81 -11.94 -3.56 9.52
C LEU A 81 -11.50 -4.84 10.23
N THR A 82 -10.20 -5.03 10.40
CA THR A 82 -9.64 -6.22 11.05
C THR A 82 -9.86 -6.22 12.56
N ASN A 83 -9.90 -5.05 13.19
CA ASN A 83 -10.07 -4.89 14.63
C ASN A 83 -11.48 -4.43 15.05
N TYR A 84 -12.41 -4.34 14.10
CA TYR A 84 -13.78 -3.99 14.40
C TYR A 84 -14.44 -5.07 15.25
N THR A 85 -14.80 -4.71 16.48
CA THR A 85 -15.51 -5.60 17.41
C THR A 85 -16.93 -5.10 17.62
N VAL A 86 -17.87 -6.04 17.68
CA VAL A 86 -19.26 -5.76 18.10
C VAL A 86 -19.55 -6.63 19.30
N GLN A 87 -20.01 -5.99 20.38
CA GLN A 87 -20.29 -6.63 21.67
C GLN A 87 -19.09 -7.40 22.27
N GLY A 88 -17.86 -6.92 22.02
CA GLY A 88 -16.64 -7.55 22.54
C GLY A 88 -16.19 -8.81 21.80
N SER A 89 -16.88 -9.19 20.71
CA SER A 89 -16.46 -10.28 19.81
C SER A 89 -15.94 -9.70 18.50
N LEU A 90 -14.85 -10.29 17.98
CA LEU A 90 -14.41 -9.98 16.61
C LEU A 90 -15.42 -10.57 15.62
N ILE A 91 -15.82 -9.75 14.66
CA ILE A 91 -16.60 -10.23 13.53
C ILE A 91 -15.60 -10.81 12.51
N GLY A 92 -15.55 -12.14 12.36
CA GLY A 92 -14.70 -12.77 11.33
C GLY A 92 -14.99 -12.24 9.92
N THR A 93 -16.24 -11.81 9.67
CA THR A 93 -16.70 -11.14 8.45
C THR A 93 -16.24 -9.68 8.30
N THR A 94 -15.45 -9.10 9.20
CA THR A 94 -14.76 -7.83 8.91
C THR A 94 -13.26 -8.04 8.73
N GLN A 95 -12.70 -9.08 9.36
CA GLN A 95 -11.29 -9.48 9.21
C GLN A 95 -10.92 -9.88 7.78
N TRP A 96 -11.71 -10.75 7.14
CA TRP A 96 -11.48 -11.14 5.75
C TRP A 96 -11.47 -9.93 4.79
N MET A 97 -12.27 -8.89 5.07
CA MET A 97 -12.33 -7.67 4.27
C MET A 97 -11.04 -6.86 4.41
N GLY A 98 -10.49 -6.74 5.62
CA GLY A 98 -9.18 -6.13 5.86
C GLY A 98 -8.06 -6.87 5.12
N SER A 99 -8.01 -8.20 5.23
CA SER A 99 -7.04 -9.01 4.48
C SER A 99 -7.19 -8.85 2.97
N TYR A 100 -8.42 -8.76 2.46
CA TYR A 100 -8.69 -8.53 1.04
C TYR A 100 -8.17 -7.17 0.56
N LEU A 101 -8.34 -6.10 1.35
CA LEU A 101 -7.77 -4.79 1.05
C LEU A 101 -6.24 -4.84 0.97
N CYS A 102 -5.58 -5.57 1.87
CA CYS A 102 -4.14 -5.78 1.84
C CYS A 102 -3.69 -6.50 0.55
N VAL A 103 -4.36 -7.60 0.19
CA VAL A 103 -4.07 -8.32 -1.06
C VAL A 103 -4.31 -7.44 -2.29
N PHE A 104 -5.41 -6.68 -2.29
CA PHE A 104 -5.73 -5.75 -3.37
C PHE A 104 -4.63 -4.71 -3.59
N MET A 105 -4.13 -4.08 -2.51
CA MET A 105 -3.01 -3.14 -2.59
C MET A 105 -1.75 -3.77 -3.21
N MET A 106 -1.39 -5.00 -2.81
CA MET A 106 -0.23 -5.70 -3.37
C MET A 106 -0.42 -6.06 -4.85
N VAL A 107 -1.60 -6.51 -5.25
CA VAL A 107 -1.91 -6.82 -6.66
C VAL A 107 -1.83 -5.56 -7.51
N ARG A 108 -2.40 -4.44 -7.04
CA ARG A 108 -2.33 -3.14 -7.72
C ARG A 108 -0.89 -2.68 -7.92
N GLU A 109 -0.05 -2.83 -6.90
CA GLU A 109 1.37 -2.48 -6.98
C GLU A 109 2.12 -3.38 -7.96
N THR A 110 1.82 -4.68 -7.95
CA THR A 110 2.40 -5.64 -8.90
C THR A 110 2.07 -5.27 -10.35
N PHE A 111 0.83 -4.85 -10.64
CA PHE A 111 0.46 -4.41 -11.98
C PHE A 111 1.23 -3.15 -12.41
N SER A 112 1.41 -2.19 -11.49
CA SER A 112 2.22 -0.99 -11.72
C SER A 112 3.67 -1.34 -12.09
N ILE A 113 4.28 -2.26 -11.34
CA ILE A 113 5.64 -2.77 -11.59
C ILE A 113 5.73 -3.41 -12.98
N VAL A 114 4.76 -4.25 -13.34
CA VAL A 114 4.72 -4.93 -14.64
C VAL A 114 4.57 -3.93 -15.78
N GLU A 115 3.76 -2.89 -15.64
CA GLU A 115 3.63 -1.83 -16.65
C GLU A 115 4.93 -1.05 -16.84
N ASN A 116 5.62 -0.71 -15.75
CA ASN A 116 6.91 -0.03 -15.80
C ASN A 116 8.00 -0.93 -16.40
N LEU A 117 8.02 -2.22 -16.05
CA LEU A 117 8.95 -3.19 -16.59
C LEU A 117 8.73 -3.43 -18.09
N GLN A 118 7.48 -3.55 -18.55
CA GLN A 118 7.19 -3.75 -19.97
C GLN A 118 7.62 -2.55 -20.82
N ALA A 119 7.52 -1.33 -20.27
CA ALA A 119 7.98 -0.14 -20.97
C ALA A 119 9.51 -0.08 -21.10
N ILE A 120 10.25 -0.72 -20.20
CA ILE A 120 11.72 -0.81 -20.27
C ILE A 120 12.13 -1.96 -21.21
N TYR A 121 11.56 -3.14 -20.99
CA TYR A 121 11.82 -4.34 -21.76
C TYR A 121 10.52 -5.13 -21.97
N PRO A 122 10.05 -5.32 -23.21
CA PRO A 122 8.77 -5.95 -23.48
C PRO A 122 8.84 -7.48 -23.25
N ILE A 123 8.64 -7.90 -22.00
CA ILE A 123 8.62 -9.32 -21.61
C ILE A 123 7.27 -9.97 -21.93
N LEU A 124 6.18 -9.23 -21.78
CA LEU A 124 4.82 -9.74 -21.91
C LEU A 124 4.18 -9.31 -23.24
N PRO A 125 3.28 -10.14 -23.81
CA PRO A 125 2.50 -9.76 -24.99
C PRO A 125 1.70 -8.48 -24.73
N THR A 126 1.64 -7.59 -25.71
CA THR A 126 0.91 -6.30 -25.62
C THR A 126 -0.57 -6.48 -25.30
N SER A 127 -1.19 -7.58 -25.72
CA SER A 127 -2.57 -7.94 -25.39
C SER A 127 -2.79 -8.23 -23.91
N PHE A 128 -1.80 -8.83 -23.24
CA PHE A 128 -1.88 -9.13 -21.81
C PHE A 128 -1.79 -7.84 -20.99
N VAL A 129 -0.85 -6.95 -21.33
CA VAL A 129 -0.70 -5.69 -20.59
C VAL A 129 -1.82 -4.71 -20.89
N ARG A 130 -2.42 -4.75 -22.08
CA ARG A 130 -3.66 -4.01 -22.34
C ARG A 130 -4.77 -4.42 -21.35
N ARG A 131 -4.96 -5.71 -21.11
CA ARG A 131 -5.91 -6.19 -20.10
C ARG A 131 -5.54 -5.77 -18.68
N LEU A 132 -4.26 -5.68 -18.34
CA LEU A 132 -3.83 -5.15 -17.03
C LEU A 132 -4.16 -3.66 -16.88
N LYS A 133 -3.97 -2.87 -17.94
CA LYS A 133 -4.33 -1.44 -17.97
C LYS A 133 -5.82 -1.21 -17.85
N ASP A 134 -6.67 -2.11 -18.37
CA ASP A 134 -8.13 -2.03 -18.20
C ASP A 134 -8.54 -2.09 -16.71
N PHE A 135 -7.74 -2.71 -15.84
CA PHE A 135 -7.96 -2.64 -14.38
C PHE A 135 -7.50 -1.31 -13.76
N ASN A 136 -6.74 -0.49 -14.50
CA ASN A 136 -6.14 0.76 -14.03
C ASN A 136 -6.91 2.00 -14.48
N ASP A 137 -7.37 2.07 -15.73
CA ASP A 137 -7.81 3.31 -16.39
C ASP A 137 -9.35 3.52 -16.46
N LYS A 138 -10.06 3.16 -15.38
CA LYS A 138 -11.54 3.12 -15.24
C LYS A 138 -12.10 1.76 -15.63
N GLY A 139 -12.93 1.17 -14.77
CA GLY A 139 -13.56 -0.15 -14.96
C GLY A 139 -14.59 -0.21 -16.10
N GLU A 140 -14.38 0.54 -17.18
CA GLU A 140 -15.17 0.48 -18.40
C GLU A 140 -14.41 -0.35 -19.43
N TYR A 141 -14.98 -1.48 -19.81
CA TYR A 141 -14.48 -2.28 -20.92
C TYR A 141 -14.47 -1.42 -22.19
N ILE A 142 -13.29 -1.26 -22.81
CA ILE A 142 -13.19 -0.63 -24.13
C ILE A 142 -13.99 -1.50 -25.10
N LYS A 143 -15.12 -0.97 -25.59
CA LYS A 143 -15.84 -1.57 -26.72
C LYS A 143 -14.88 -1.65 -27.90
N LYS A 144 -14.69 -2.85 -28.44
CA LYS A 144 -14.10 -3.05 -29.76
C LYS A 144 -15.10 -2.55 -30.78
N ASP A 145 -14.83 -1.38 -31.35
CA ASP A 145 -15.30 -1.05 -32.69
C ASP A 145 -14.36 -1.70 -33.72
#